data_AF-A0A7W1IE63-F1
#
_entry.id   AF-A0A7W1IE63-F1
#
_cell.length_a   1.000
_cell.length_b   1.000
_cell.length_c   1.000
_cell.angle_alpha   90.00
_cell.angle_beta   90.00
_cell.angle_gamma   90.00
#
_symmetry.space_group_name_H-M   'P 1'
#
loop_
_entity.id
_entity.type
_entity.pdbx_description
1 polymer ?
#
loop_
_entity_poly.entity_id
_entity_poly.type
_entity_poly.pdbx_seq_one_letter_code
_entity_poly.pdbx_strand_id
1 'polypeptide(L)'
;MQIKLFSRVWLIYFLLAFPSFYFVYKYGTTDLGIRDFVDYYKLYKDWDITHVDAPFNMRLLSSFFVHLFYKAGLHYNTTISFEKMSTLDKDVFFCAIFFNFLCITTTCSVIFFTIKKHFSNLLLSFSGGLIYLLGFGTLFYEFMPITDACSILLFAICIHYYLSQSYLIIIPLLLLVFQREYIFLALAVLAVMDFWKYRLKYFLYILLTCGFCFIIYFILRKTVFYTPLYDRQASPAYFLDSIFHLKFPLAPYIKQTLMTMNIFFIYLLLLIYKKIKKLEIDSFGFMKVLLLFVQINVISVAAVFGNNTGRYFYILIPFVIFQLVKETDPLFRNIVKT
;
A
#
# COMPACT_ATOMS: atom_id res chain seq x y z
N MET A 1 -0.58 27.23 10.63
CA MET A 1 0.22 26.40 11.58
C MET A 1 0.39 24.95 11.13
N GLN A 2 -0.66 24.29 10.60
CA GLN A 2 -0.60 22.86 10.20
C GLN A 2 0.39 22.56 9.06
N ILE A 3 0.48 23.40 8.03
CA ILE A 3 1.43 23.21 6.91
C ILE A 3 2.88 23.20 7.39
N LYS A 4 3.26 24.14 8.27
CA LYS A 4 4.64 24.20 8.83
C LYS A 4 5.00 22.93 9.60
N LEU A 5 4.06 22.37 10.36
CA LEU A 5 4.28 21.10 11.06
C LEU A 5 4.41 19.94 10.07
N PHE A 6 3.58 19.92 9.02
CA PHE A 6 3.63 18.91 7.98
C PHE A 6 5.01 18.86 7.33
N SER A 7 5.51 20.00 6.86
CA SER A 7 6.83 20.08 6.22
C SER A 7 7.95 19.61 7.15
N ARG A 8 7.90 19.93 8.45
CA ARG A 8 8.91 19.50 9.43
C ARG A 8 8.90 17.99 9.65
N VAL A 9 7.72 17.41 9.85
CA VAL A 9 7.57 15.95 10.05
C VAL A 9 7.97 15.18 8.80
N TRP A 10 7.53 15.66 7.64
CA TRP A 10 7.91 15.09 6.36
C TRP A 10 9.41 15.14 6.14
N LEU A 11 10.07 16.27 6.42
CA LEU A 11 11.52 16.41 6.31
C LEU A 11 12.27 15.42 7.23
N ILE A 12 11.77 15.18 8.45
CA ILE A 12 12.37 14.19 9.35
C ILE A 12 12.28 12.78 8.73
N TYR A 13 11.10 12.37 8.26
CA TYR A 13 10.97 11.06 7.62
C TYR A 13 11.77 10.96 6.32
N PHE A 14 11.87 12.05 5.55
CA PHE A 14 12.71 12.16 4.37
C PHE A 14 14.19 11.86 4.70
N LEU A 15 14.73 12.50 5.74
CA LEU A 15 16.11 12.28 6.17
C LEU A 15 16.32 10.86 6.71
N LEU A 16 15.36 10.32 7.47
CA LEU A 16 15.43 8.94 8.01
C LEU A 16 15.37 7.87 6.92
N ALA A 17 14.60 8.10 5.85
CA ALA A 17 14.42 7.18 4.74
C ALA A 17 15.55 7.26 3.70
N PHE A 18 16.32 8.35 3.70
CA PHE A 18 17.36 8.62 2.70
C PHE A 18 18.44 7.52 2.60
N PRO A 19 18.96 6.93 3.69
CA PRO A 19 19.93 5.84 3.59
C PRO A 19 19.38 4.62 2.85
N SER A 20 18.11 4.23 3.11
CA SER A 20 17.45 3.11 2.42
C SER A 20 17.23 3.41 0.94
N PHE A 21 16.78 4.63 0.61
CA PHE A 21 16.69 5.10 -0.77
C PHE A 21 18.03 4.97 -1.51
N TYR A 22 19.10 5.51 -0.93
CA TYR A 22 20.41 5.48 -1.54
C TYR A 22 20.96 4.06 -1.67
N PHE A 23 20.73 3.22 -0.65
CA PHE A 23 21.13 1.82 -0.67
C PHE A 23 20.46 1.05 -1.83
N VAL A 24 19.14 1.19 -2.00
CA VAL A 24 18.42 0.51 -3.09
C VAL A 24 18.86 1.04 -4.45
N TYR A 25 19.07 2.34 -4.59
CA TYR A 25 19.59 2.90 -5.84
C TYR A 25 20.99 2.39 -6.19
N LYS A 26 21.90 2.34 -5.21
CA LYS A 26 23.31 1.96 -5.42
C LYS A 26 23.49 0.46 -5.65
N TYR A 27 22.77 -0.36 -4.88
CA TYR A 27 23.03 -1.80 -4.76
C TYR A 27 21.88 -2.69 -5.27
N GLY A 28 20.68 -2.16 -5.50
CA GLY A 28 19.55 -2.94 -6.01
C GLY A 28 19.81 -3.48 -7.42
N THR A 29 19.47 -4.75 -7.69
CA THR A 29 19.71 -5.40 -8.98
C THR A 29 18.39 -5.84 -9.61
N THR A 30 18.30 -5.78 -10.93
CA THR A 30 17.08 -6.15 -11.66
C THR A 30 16.81 -7.66 -11.66
N ASP A 31 17.84 -8.47 -11.42
CA ASP A 31 17.80 -9.92 -11.53
C ASP A 31 17.16 -10.62 -10.33
N LEU A 32 17.13 -9.97 -9.16
CA LEU A 32 16.70 -10.58 -7.89
C LEU A 32 15.39 -9.96 -7.36
N GLY A 33 14.30 -10.16 -8.10
CA GLY A 33 12.95 -9.82 -7.62
C GLY A 33 12.39 -8.46 -8.08
N ILE A 34 13.07 -7.78 -9.01
CA ILE A 34 12.64 -6.50 -9.59
C ILE A 34 12.07 -6.72 -11.01
N ARG A 35 11.54 -7.91 -11.31
CA ARG A 35 10.93 -8.22 -12.63
C ARG A 35 9.84 -7.24 -13.01
N ASP A 36 9.00 -6.84 -12.04
CA ASP A 36 7.95 -5.84 -12.23
C ASP A 36 8.49 -4.51 -12.83
N PHE A 37 9.73 -4.12 -12.53
CA PHE A 37 10.34 -2.91 -13.13
C PHE A 37 10.45 -3.03 -14.64
N VAL A 38 10.82 -4.21 -15.14
CA VAL A 38 10.96 -4.47 -16.58
C VAL A 38 9.59 -4.33 -17.25
N ASP A 39 8.54 -4.81 -16.59
CA ASP A 39 7.17 -4.69 -17.08
C ASP A 39 6.71 -3.21 -17.12
N TYR A 40 7.10 -2.39 -16.13
CA TYR A 40 6.78 -0.95 -16.11
C TYR A 40 7.73 -0.07 -16.94
N TYR A 41 8.88 -0.59 -17.36
CA TYR A 41 9.98 0.22 -17.90
C TYR A 41 9.56 1.08 -19.10
N LYS A 42 8.73 0.53 -19.99
CA LYS A 42 8.22 1.27 -21.16
C LYS A 42 7.28 2.43 -20.78
N LEU A 43 6.48 2.26 -19.71
CA LEU A 43 5.70 3.39 -19.16
C LEU A 43 6.62 4.45 -18.60
N TYR A 44 7.63 4.06 -17.82
CA TYR A 44 8.55 5.00 -17.19
C TYR A 44 9.37 5.79 -18.22
N LYS A 45 9.90 5.11 -19.24
CA LYS A 45 10.79 5.75 -20.23
C LYS A 45 10.02 6.56 -21.28
N ASP A 46 9.02 5.94 -21.88
CA ASP A 46 8.40 6.42 -23.13
C ASP A 46 6.90 6.69 -23.00
N TRP A 47 6.29 6.44 -21.83
CA TRP A 47 4.85 6.53 -21.61
C TRP A 47 4.04 5.63 -22.57
N ASP A 48 4.63 4.51 -22.96
CA ASP A 48 4.06 3.58 -23.93
C ASP A 48 3.11 2.58 -23.26
N ILE A 49 1.82 2.90 -23.30
CA ILE A 49 0.76 2.10 -22.69
C ILE A 49 0.43 0.84 -23.51
N THR A 50 0.63 0.87 -24.83
CA THR A 50 0.17 -0.20 -25.73
C THR A 50 1.07 -1.43 -25.72
N HIS A 51 2.34 -1.26 -25.34
CA HIS A 51 3.31 -2.35 -25.29
C HIS A 51 3.62 -2.86 -23.87
N VAL A 52 2.69 -2.60 -22.93
CA VAL A 52 2.75 -3.02 -21.54
C VAL A 52 1.52 -3.87 -21.23
N ASP A 53 1.74 -5.06 -20.69
CA ASP A 53 0.65 -5.99 -20.41
C ASP A 53 -0.22 -5.52 -19.23
N ALA A 54 -1.54 -5.77 -19.27
CA ALA A 54 -2.41 -5.54 -18.12
C ALA A 54 -2.16 -6.60 -17.04
N PRO A 55 -2.17 -6.28 -15.73
CA PRO A 55 -2.65 -5.04 -15.14
C PRO A 55 -1.58 -3.94 -15.01
N PHE A 56 -0.38 -4.12 -15.55
CA PHE A 56 0.72 -3.15 -15.40
C PHE A 56 0.41 -1.84 -16.14
N ASN A 57 -0.24 -1.90 -17.30
CA ASN A 57 -0.73 -0.75 -18.07
C ASN A 57 -1.86 0.04 -17.41
N MET A 58 -2.40 -0.43 -16.26
CA MET A 58 -3.36 0.29 -15.44
C MET A 58 -2.68 1.01 -14.25
N ARG A 59 -1.38 0.85 -14.04
CA ARG A 59 -0.60 1.53 -12.98
C ARG A 59 -0.10 2.90 -13.47
N LEU A 60 -1.00 3.68 -14.05
CA LEU A 60 -0.66 4.89 -14.78
C LEU A 60 -0.28 6.03 -13.85
N LEU A 61 -0.92 6.19 -12.69
CA LEU A 61 -0.63 7.35 -11.85
C LEU A 61 0.84 7.38 -11.39
N SER A 62 1.35 6.29 -10.82
CA SER A 62 2.76 6.25 -10.40
C SER A 62 3.71 6.35 -11.59
N SER A 63 3.41 5.64 -12.67
CA SER A 63 4.29 5.59 -13.83
C SER A 63 4.38 6.94 -14.53
N PHE A 64 3.30 7.72 -14.50
CA PHE A 64 3.24 9.06 -15.09
C PHE A 64 4.22 10.00 -14.39
N PHE A 65 4.24 10.01 -13.06
CA PHE A 65 5.18 10.85 -12.31
C PHE A 65 6.63 10.40 -12.49
N VAL A 66 6.89 9.10 -12.56
CA VAL A 66 8.23 8.58 -12.88
C VAL A 66 8.67 9.06 -14.27
N HIS A 67 7.78 8.97 -15.26
CA HIS A 67 8.04 9.48 -16.60
C HIS A 67 8.32 10.99 -16.62
N LEU A 68 7.53 11.78 -15.90
CA LEU A 68 7.76 13.22 -15.77
C LEU A 68 9.12 13.53 -15.13
N PHE A 69 9.52 12.80 -14.09
CA PHE A 69 10.81 13.01 -13.44
C PHE A 69 11.97 12.68 -14.38
N TYR A 70 11.83 11.61 -15.16
CA TYR A 70 12.81 11.24 -16.18
C TYR A 70 12.90 12.30 -17.28
N LYS A 71 11.78 12.77 -17.82
CA LYS A 71 11.76 13.84 -18.84
C LYS A 71 12.25 15.18 -18.31
N ALA A 72 12.10 15.44 -17.02
CA ALA A 72 12.65 16.63 -16.37
C ALA A 72 14.17 16.54 -16.10
N GLY A 73 14.82 15.39 -16.35
CA GLY A 73 16.24 15.19 -16.11
C GLY A 73 16.60 15.09 -14.61
N LEU A 74 15.65 14.67 -13.76
CA LEU A 74 15.88 14.49 -12.33
C LEU A 74 16.63 13.17 -12.07
N HIS A 75 17.93 13.16 -12.32
CA HIS A 75 18.79 12.00 -12.13
C HIS A 75 20.04 12.31 -11.30
N TYR A 76 20.54 11.30 -10.59
CA TYR A 76 21.81 11.38 -9.87
C TYR A 76 22.83 10.46 -10.52
N ASN A 77 23.85 11.02 -11.17
CA ASN A 77 24.83 10.21 -11.89
C ASN A 77 25.84 9.58 -10.90
N THR A 78 25.72 8.28 -10.68
CA THR A 78 26.70 7.47 -9.96
C THR A 78 26.78 6.07 -10.57
N THR A 79 27.83 5.34 -10.24
CA THR A 79 27.96 3.93 -10.62
C THR A 79 27.00 3.07 -9.82
N ILE A 80 26.25 2.18 -10.46
CA ILE A 80 25.30 1.29 -9.78
C ILE A 80 25.58 -0.19 -10.11
N SER A 81 25.03 -1.10 -9.31
CA SER A 81 25.30 -2.54 -9.39
C SER A 81 25.03 -3.18 -10.77
N PHE A 82 24.00 -2.74 -11.50
CA PHE A 82 23.66 -3.31 -12.81
C PHE A 82 24.08 -2.47 -14.02
N GLU A 83 24.83 -1.38 -13.83
CA GLU A 83 25.22 -0.43 -14.90
C GLU A 83 25.93 -1.11 -16.09
N LYS A 84 26.65 -2.19 -15.84
CA LYS A 84 27.40 -2.93 -16.88
C LYS A 84 26.68 -4.17 -17.42
N MET A 85 25.54 -4.53 -16.85
CA MET A 85 24.91 -5.84 -17.05
C MET A 85 23.51 -5.74 -17.69
N SER A 86 22.86 -4.57 -17.68
CA SER A 86 21.49 -4.45 -18.16
C SER A 86 21.36 -3.55 -19.40
N THR A 87 20.35 -3.83 -20.21
CA THR A 87 19.88 -2.96 -21.31
C THR A 87 19.00 -1.81 -20.81
N LEU A 88 18.89 -1.63 -19.49
CA LEU A 88 17.98 -0.71 -18.84
C LEU A 88 18.69 0.59 -18.48
N ASP A 89 18.00 1.70 -18.69
CA ASP A 89 18.50 3.03 -18.38
C ASP A 89 18.51 3.26 -16.85
N LYS A 90 19.70 3.53 -16.32
CA LYS A 90 19.91 3.79 -14.89
C LYS A 90 19.21 5.05 -14.40
N ASP A 91 18.96 6.02 -15.28
CA ASP A 91 18.30 7.27 -14.93
C ASP A 91 16.79 7.06 -14.74
N VAL A 92 16.20 6.18 -15.57
CA VAL A 92 14.81 5.71 -15.38
C VAL A 92 14.67 4.96 -14.05
N PHE A 93 15.63 4.09 -13.74
CA PHE A 93 15.66 3.36 -12.47
C PHE A 93 15.77 4.31 -11.27
N PHE A 94 16.65 5.31 -11.33
CA PHE A 94 16.74 6.36 -10.31
C PHE A 94 15.39 7.06 -10.10
N CYS A 95 14.75 7.52 -11.18
CA CYS A 95 13.48 8.24 -11.12
C CYS A 95 12.38 7.41 -10.45
N ALA A 96 12.32 6.11 -10.76
CA ALA A 96 11.35 5.19 -10.18
C ALA A 96 11.55 5.02 -8.66
N ILE A 97 12.78 4.78 -8.21
CA ILE A 97 13.10 4.65 -6.78
C ILE A 97 12.88 5.99 -6.07
N PHE A 98 13.29 7.10 -6.68
CA PHE A 98 13.15 8.42 -6.09
C PHE A 98 11.67 8.79 -5.89
N PHE A 99 10.82 8.53 -6.89
CA PHE A 99 9.38 8.73 -6.74
C PHE A 99 8.77 7.87 -5.61
N ASN A 100 9.19 6.61 -5.50
CA ASN A 100 8.74 5.75 -4.41
C ASN A 100 9.20 6.23 -3.04
N PHE A 101 10.43 6.72 -2.93
CA PHE A 101 10.94 7.36 -1.71
C PHE A 101 10.10 8.59 -1.30
N LEU A 102 9.70 9.44 -2.25
CA LEU A 102 8.77 10.54 -1.97
C LEU A 102 7.41 10.03 -1.50
N CYS A 103 6.91 8.95 -2.10
CA CYS A 103 5.65 8.34 -1.70
C CYS A 103 5.72 7.78 -0.27
N ILE A 104 6.77 7.01 0.09
CA ILE A 104 6.99 6.44 1.42
C ILE A 104 7.05 7.53 2.50
N THR A 105 7.86 8.56 2.29
CA THR A 105 8.03 9.66 3.27
C THR A 105 6.74 10.46 3.47
N THR A 106 5.97 10.63 2.39
CA THR A 106 4.63 11.23 2.44
C THR A 106 3.63 10.33 3.17
N THR A 107 3.65 9.02 2.93
CA THR A 107 2.81 8.05 3.65
C THR A 107 3.09 8.08 5.15
N CYS A 108 4.37 8.09 5.56
CA CYS A 108 4.76 8.22 6.97
C CYS A 108 4.12 9.47 7.61
N SER A 109 4.16 10.58 6.87
CA SER A 109 3.59 11.85 7.31
C SER A 109 2.06 11.77 7.41
N VAL A 110 1.38 11.20 6.41
CA VAL A 110 -0.08 11.02 6.45
C VAL A 110 -0.51 10.12 7.62
N ILE A 111 0.22 9.04 7.89
CA ILE A 111 0.00 8.18 9.07
C ILE A 111 0.15 9.00 10.36
N PHE A 112 1.23 9.77 10.50
CA PHE A 112 1.46 10.66 11.63
C PHE A 112 0.29 11.61 11.86
N PHE A 113 -0.15 12.33 10.81
CA PHE A 113 -1.24 13.31 10.94
C PHE A 113 -2.59 12.65 11.25
N THR A 114 -2.84 11.47 10.69
CA THR A 114 -4.05 10.70 10.98
C THR A 114 -4.09 10.29 12.45
N ILE A 115 -3.01 9.69 12.96
CA ILE A 115 -2.93 9.31 14.37
C ILE A 115 -3.02 10.54 15.28
N LYS A 116 -2.27 11.60 14.97
CA LYS A 116 -2.26 12.83 15.77
C LYS A 116 -3.65 13.44 15.89
N LYS A 117 -4.41 13.46 14.80
CA LYS A 117 -5.78 14.00 14.78
C LYS A 117 -6.73 13.21 15.69
N HIS A 118 -6.60 11.89 15.75
CA HIS A 118 -7.54 11.03 16.49
C HIS A 118 -7.14 10.79 17.95
N PHE A 119 -5.85 10.77 18.27
CA PHE A 119 -5.36 10.40 19.61
C PHE A 119 -4.63 11.54 20.33
N SER A 120 -4.26 12.62 19.64
CA SER A 120 -3.48 13.75 20.19
C SER A 120 -2.15 13.38 20.85
N ASN A 121 -1.64 12.16 20.62
CA ASN A 121 -0.40 11.66 21.19
C ASN A 121 0.75 11.77 20.17
N LEU A 122 1.66 12.72 20.41
CA LEU A 122 2.76 13.01 19.48
C LEU A 122 3.70 11.82 19.29
N LEU A 123 4.07 11.15 20.40
CA LEU A 123 4.99 10.02 20.37
C LEU A 123 4.40 8.86 19.57
N LEU A 124 3.15 8.46 19.86
CA LEU A 124 2.48 7.40 19.12
C LEU A 124 2.26 7.76 17.64
N SER A 125 2.01 9.04 17.34
CA SER A 125 1.91 9.52 15.96
C SER A 125 3.22 9.36 15.22
N PHE A 126 4.34 9.73 15.85
CA PHE A 126 5.67 9.60 15.25
C PHE A 126 6.09 8.14 15.11
N SER A 127 5.85 7.34 16.14
CA SER A 127 6.11 5.89 16.13
C SER A 127 5.27 5.18 15.06
N GLY A 128 4.02 5.58 14.82
CA GLY A 128 3.19 5.01 13.76
C GLY A 128 3.81 5.16 12.37
N GLY A 129 4.30 6.36 12.04
CA GLY A 129 5.02 6.58 10.78
C GLY A 129 6.35 5.82 10.73
N LEU A 130 7.07 5.71 11.86
CA LEU A 130 8.33 4.98 11.96
C LEU A 130 8.14 3.46 11.79
N ILE A 131 7.08 2.89 12.35
CA ILE A 131 6.72 1.47 12.20
C ILE A 131 6.47 1.13 10.73
N TYR A 132 5.80 2.02 9.99
CA TYR A 132 5.64 1.87 8.55
C TYR A 132 6.99 1.96 7.83
N LEU A 133 7.79 3.00 8.09
CA LEU A 133 9.09 3.20 7.43
C LEU A 133 10.04 2.01 7.60
N LEU A 134 10.11 1.46 8.81
CA LEU A 134 10.98 0.33 9.16
C LEU A 134 10.32 -1.04 8.94
N GLY A 135 9.09 -1.07 8.43
CA GLY A 135 8.39 -2.31 8.16
C GLY A 135 9.04 -3.08 7.02
N PHE A 136 8.98 -4.41 7.09
CA PHE A 136 9.61 -5.28 6.11
C PHE A 136 9.11 -5.00 4.68
N GLY A 137 7.79 -4.83 4.51
CA GLY A 137 7.22 -4.52 3.20
C GLY A 137 7.74 -3.21 2.60
N THR A 138 7.91 -2.16 3.41
CA THR A 138 8.49 -0.90 2.95
C THR A 138 9.92 -1.08 2.46
N LEU A 139 10.77 -1.73 3.26
CA LEU A 139 12.19 -1.90 2.96
C LEU A 139 12.44 -2.82 1.76
N PHE A 140 11.65 -3.89 1.60
CA PHE A 140 11.89 -4.91 0.57
C PHE A 140 11.06 -4.73 -0.69
N TYR A 141 9.90 -4.08 -0.63
CA TYR A 141 9.03 -3.89 -1.79
C TYR A 141 8.90 -2.43 -2.17
N GLU A 142 8.60 -1.54 -1.23
CA GLU A 142 8.18 -0.19 -1.61
C GLU A 142 9.32 0.69 -2.08
N PHE A 143 10.53 0.54 -1.52
CA PHE A 143 11.71 1.23 -2.06
C PHE A 143 12.15 0.69 -3.43
N MET A 144 11.79 -0.54 -3.78
CA MET A 144 12.06 -1.10 -5.12
C MET A 144 11.25 -0.33 -6.16
N PRO A 145 11.67 -0.25 -7.43
CA PRO A 145 11.04 0.58 -8.47
C PRO A 145 9.72 -0.03 -9.03
N ILE A 146 8.82 -0.40 -8.14
CA ILE A 146 7.47 -0.93 -8.39
C ILE A 146 6.40 0.12 -8.06
N THR A 147 5.14 -0.15 -8.35
CA THR A 147 4.05 0.84 -8.23
C THR A 147 3.30 0.82 -6.88
N ASP A 148 3.82 0.06 -5.92
CA ASP A 148 3.15 -0.22 -4.65
C ASP A 148 3.19 0.98 -3.70
N ALA A 149 4.32 1.69 -3.58
CA ALA A 149 4.47 2.82 -2.67
C ALA A 149 3.41 3.92 -2.90
N CYS A 150 3.15 4.26 -4.16
CA CYS A 150 2.11 5.23 -4.53
C CYS A 150 0.70 4.72 -4.19
N SER A 151 0.44 3.42 -4.38
CA SER A 151 -0.84 2.81 -4.02
C SER A 151 -1.11 2.90 -2.51
N ILE A 152 -0.06 2.72 -1.70
CA ILE A 152 -0.14 2.78 -0.24
C ILE A 152 -0.29 4.21 0.25
N LEU A 153 0.37 5.18 -0.40
CA LEU A 153 0.11 6.60 -0.18
C LEU A 153 -1.36 6.95 -0.42
N LEU A 154 -1.92 6.56 -1.56
CA LEU A 154 -3.33 6.80 -1.87
C LEU A 154 -4.24 6.13 -0.83
N PHE A 155 -3.93 4.90 -0.40
CA PHE A 155 -4.69 4.25 0.65
C PHE A 155 -4.59 4.97 1.99
N ALA A 156 -3.40 5.43 2.40
CA ALA A 156 -3.22 6.20 3.63
C ALA A 156 -4.03 7.50 3.61
N ILE A 157 -4.07 8.21 2.46
CA ILE A 157 -4.91 9.40 2.25
C ILE A 157 -6.39 9.02 2.32
N CYS A 158 -6.80 7.91 1.70
CA CYS A 158 -8.17 7.41 1.80
C CYS A 158 -8.55 7.14 3.26
N ILE A 159 -7.70 6.45 4.02
CA ILE A 159 -7.93 6.17 5.44
C ILE A 159 -8.01 7.45 6.27
N HIS A 160 -7.14 8.43 5.99
CA HIS A 160 -7.19 9.74 6.65
C HIS A 160 -8.58 10.40 6.51
N TYR A 161 -9.09 10.49 5.27
CA TYR A 161 -10.40 11.09 5.02
C TYR A 161 -11.55 10.19 5.47
N TYR A 162 -11.42 8.88 5.33
CA TYR A 162 -12.38 7.88 5.79
C TYR A 162 -12.66 8.03 7.28
N LEU A 163 -11.60 8.02 8.11
CA LEU A 163 -11.70 8.16 9.56
C LEU A 163 -12.15 9.56 9.99
N SER A 164 -11.80 10.59 9.19
CA SER A 164 -12.24 11.97 9.39
C SER A 164 -13.68 12.24 8.93
N GLN A 165 -14.35 11.24 8.35
CA GLN A 165 -15.68 11.37 7.74
C GLN A 165 -15.78 12.48 6.68
N SER A 166 -14.71 12.68 5.90
CA SER A 166 -14.63 13.73 4.88
C SER A 166 -14.92 13.18 3.48
N TYR A 167 -15.84 13.83 2.76
CA TYR A 167 -16.15 13.50 1.36
C TYR A 167 -15.00 13.81 0.39
N LEU A 168 -13.92 14.47 0.83
CA LEU A 168 -12.70 14.62 0.03
C LEU A 168 -12.04 13.27 -0.31
N ILE A 169 -12.44 12.18 0.35
CA ILE A 169 -12.04 10.81 -0.01
C ILE A 169 -12.35 10.45 -1.48
N ILE A 170 -13.30 11.12 -2.13
CA ILE A 170 -13.64 10.87 -3.55
C ILE A 170 -12.43 11.13 -4.46
N ILE A 171 -11.62 12.14 -4.16
CA ILE A 171 -10.46 12.51 -4.99
C ILE A 171 -9.46 11.35 -5.10
N PRO A 172 -8.91 10.80 -4.00
CA PRO A 172 -8.00 9.66 -4.10
C PRO A 172 -8.71 8.39 -4.62
N LEU A 173 -10.02 8.20 -4.41
CA LEU A 173 -10.76 7.09 -5.00
C LEU A 173 -10.80 7.16 -6.54
N LEU A 174 -11.00 8.35 -7.12
CA LEU A 174 -10.92 8.53 -8.57
C LEU A 174 -9.52 8.27 -9.10
N LEU A 175 -8.48 8.71 -8.39
CA LEU A 175 -7.09 8.44 -8.76
C LEU A 175 -6.76 6.94 -8.71
N LEU A 176 -7.35 6.19 -7.77
CA LEU A 176 -7.15 4.75 -7.63
C LEU A 176 -7.64 3.94 -8.84
N VAL A 177 -8.57 4.50 -9.64
CA VAL A 177 -9.00 3.89 -10.93
C VAL A 177 -7.81 3.73 -11.89
N PHE A 178 -6.79 4.57 -11.78
CA PHE A 178 -5.58 4.51 -12.60
C PHE A 178 -4.36 4.02 -11.81
N GLN A 179 -4.59 3.38 -10.65
CA GLN A 179 -3.49 2.92 -9.81
C GLN A 179 -3.73 1.54 -9.22
N ARG A 180 -4.77 1.30 -8.41
CA ARG A 180 -4.94 -0.01 -7.73
C ARG A 180 -6.36 -0.33 -7.30
N GLU A 181 -6.91 -1.37 -7.90
CA GLU A 181 -8.29 -1.83 -7.74
C GLU A 181 -8.59 -2.48 -6.40
N TYR A 182 -7.60 -3.16 -5.81
CA TYR A 182 -7.79 -3.88 -4.55
C TYR A 182 -8.24 -2.96 -3.41
N ILE A 183 -7.81 -1.70 -3.44
CA ILE A 183 -8.14 -0.71 -2.40
C ILE A 183 -9.65 -0.43 -2.36
N PHE A 184 -10.36 -0.49 -3.49
CA PHE A 184 -11.82 -0.36 -3.50
C PHE A 184 -12.50 -1.48 -2.72
N LEU A 185 -12.01 -2.71 -2.87
CA LEU A 185 -12.56 -3.88 -2.17
C LEU A 185 -12.30 -3.80 -0.67
N ALA A 186 -11.11 -3.35 -0.26
CA ALA A 186 -10.77 -3.17 1.14
C ALA A 186 -11.62 -2.07 1.81
N LEU A 187 -11.76 -0.91 1.15
CA LEU A 187 -12.59 0.19 1.66
C LEU A 187 -14.08 -0.18 1.68
N ALA A 188 -14.56 -0.98 0.72
CA ALA A 188 -15.92 -1.49 0.73
C ALA A 188 -16.20 -2.37 1.97
N VAL A 189 -15.27 -3.25 2.35
CA VAL A 189 -15.40 -4.05 3.58
C VAL A 189 -15.47 -3.16 4.82
N LEU A 190 -14.56 -2.19 4.92
CA LEU A 190 -14.57 -1.22 6.03
C LEU A 190 -15.89 -0.45 6.09
N ALA A 191 -16.36 0.04 4.94
CA ALA A 191 -17.60 0.80 4.81
C ALA A 191 -18.83 -0.02 5.18
N VAL A 192 -18.93 -1.29 4.75
CA VAL A 192 -20.03 -2.19 5.13
C VAL A 192 -20.07 -2.40 6.64
N MET A 193 -18.91 -2.68 7.25
CA MET A 193 -18.84 -2.91 8.69
C MET A 193 -19.20 -1.67 9.50
N ASP A 194 -18.65 -0.51 9.13
CA ASP A 194 -18.93 0.75 9.82
C ASP A 194 -20.38 1.23 9.54
N PHE A 195 -20.93 0.98 8.35
CA PHE A 195 -22.35 1.23 8.07
C PHE A 195 -23.26 0.36 8.95
N TRP A 196 -22.97 -0.93 9.08
CA TRP A 196 -23.75 -1.82 9.95
C TRP A 196 -23.78 -1.31 11.39
N LYS A 197 -22.60 -0.95 11.93
CA LYS A 197 -22.44 -0.51 13.32
C LYS A 197 -23.03 0.88 13.60
N TYR A 198 -22.71 1.87 12.75
CA TYR A 198 -23.01 3.27 13.03
C TYR A 198 -24.22 3.81 12.25
N ARG A 199 -24.66 3.13 11.19
CA ARG A 199 -25.81 3.49 10.35
C ARG A 199 -25.72 4.90 9.72
N LEU A 200 -24.50 5.44 9.58
CA LEU A 200 -24.26 6.74 8.96
C LEU A 200 -24.29 6.64 7.43
N LYS A 201 -25.05 7.53 6.77
CA LYS A 201 -25.13 7.64 5.31
C LYS A 201 -23.77 7.80 4.63
N TYR A 202 -22.80 8.41 5.33
CA TYR A 202 -21.43 8.57 4.87
C TYR A 202 -20.77 7.24 4.45
N PHE A 203 -20.92 6.17 5.24
CA PHE A 203 -20.33 4.87 4.92
C PHE A 203 -21.02 4.20 3.73
N LEU A 204 -22.35 4.36 3.61
CA LEU A 204 -23.08 3.91 2.43
C LEU A 204 -22.60 4.65 1.17
N TYR A 205 -22.37 5.96 1.26
CA TYR A 205 -21.82 6.75 0.16
C TYR A 205 -20.44 6.25 -0.29
N ILE A 206 -19.54 5.94 0.65
CA ILE A 206 -18.22 5.37 0.32
C ILE A 206 -18.38 4.00 -0.34
N LEU A 207 -19.26 3.14 0.16
CA LEU A 207 -19.52 1.82 -0.43
C LEU A 207 -19.96 1.94 -1.90
N LEU A 208 -20.94 2.81 -2.17
CA LEU A 208 -21.43 3.07 -3.53
C LEU A 208 -20.33 3.66 -4.43
N THR A 209 -19.53 4.59 -3.90
CA THR A 209 -18.42 5.20 -4.63
C THR A 209 -17.33 4.18 -4.97
N CYS A 210 -16.98 3.29 -4.03
CA CYS A 210 -16.04 2.20 -4.28
C CYS A 210 -16.55 1.24 -5.35
N GLY A 211 -17.85 0.88 -5.31
CA GLY A 211 -18.48 0.06 -6.35
C GLY A 211 -18.42 0.72 -7.73
N PHE A 212 -18.77 2.00 -7.80
CA PHE A 212 -18.73 2.78 -9.04
C PHE A 212 -17.30 2.89 -9.62
N CYS A 213 -16.32 3.25 -8.80
CA CYS A 213 -14.92 3.36 -9.25
C CYS A 213 -14.35 2.00 -9.67
N PHE A 214 -14.70 0.92 -8.97
CA PHE A 214 -14.30 -0.44 -9.34
C PHE A 214 -14.89 -0.87 -10.69
N ILE A 215 -16.16 -0.51 -10.97
CA ILE A 215 -16.79 -0.75 -12.27
C ILE A 215 -16.06 0.03 -13.37
N ILE A 216 -15.75 1.31 -13.15
CA ILE A 216 -14.97 2.11 -14.13
C ILE A 216 -13.61 1.47 -14.38
N TYR A 217 -12.87 1.11 -13.33
CA TYR A 217 -11.59 0.40 -13.46
C TYR A 217 -11.72 -0.83 -14.35
N PHE A 218 -12.74 -1.65 -14.10
CA PHE A 218 -12.96 -2.89 -14.83
C PHE A 218 -13.32 -2.66 -16.30
N ILE A 219 -14.18 -1.66 -16.58
CA ILE A 219 -14.53 -1.26 -17.95
C ILE A 219 -13.28 -0.81 -18.69
N LEU A 220 -12.48 0.07 -18.09
CA LEU A 220 -11.23 0.57 -18.70
C LEU A 220 -10.25 -0.57 -18.98
N ARG A 221 -10.07 -1.50 -18.02
CA ARG A 221 -9.20 -2.67 -18.17
C ARG A 221 -9.64 -3.60 -19.31
N LYS A 222 -10.94 -3.77 -19.54
CA LYS A 222 -11.48 -4.66 -20.58
C LYS A 222 -11.61 -4.02 -21.96
N THR A 223 -11.63 -2.70 -22.05
CA THR A 223 -11.90 -1.99 -23.31
C THR A 223 -10.70 -1.20 -23.79
N VAL A 224 -10.26 -0.22 -23.01
CA VAL A 224 -9.22 0.74 -23.39
C VAL A 224 -7.82 0.15 -23.20
N PHE A 225 -7.58 -0.53 -22.08
CA PHE A 225 -6.27 -1.06 -21.68
C PHE A 225 -6.20 -2.58 -21.76
N TYR A 226 -6.94 -3.18 -22.70
CA TYR A 226 -7.04 -4.62 -22.85
C TYR A 226 -5.71 -5.24 -23.33
N THR A 227 -5.35 -6.39 -22.75
CA THR A 227 -4.20 -7.19 -23.19
C THR A 227 -4.51 -8.70 -23.13
N PRO A 228 -4.20 -9.48 -24.17
CA PRO A 228 -4.56 -10.91 -24.23
C PRO A 228 -3.90 -11.77 -23.14
N LEU A 229 -2.67 -11.44 -22.72
CA LEU A 229 -1.83 -12.29 -21.86
C LEU A 229 -2.45 -12.60 -20.49
N TYR A 230 -3.32 -11.73 -19.99
CA TYR A 230 -3.92 -11.84 -18.65
C TYR A 230 -5.45 -11.78 -18.65
N ASP A 231 -6.10 -12.00 -19.79
CA ASP A 231 -7.57 -11.96 -19.90
C ASP A 231 -8.25 -12.95 -18.95
N ARG A 232 -7.61 -14.11 -18.71
CA ARG A 232 -8.08 -15.12 -17.74
C ARG A 232 -8.26 -14.59 -16.33
N GLN A 233 -7.46 -13.60 -15.90
CA GLN A 233 -7.58 -13.00 -14.56
C GLN A 233 -8.88 -12.19 -14.39
N ALA A 234 -9.52 -11.78 -15.49
CA ALA A 234 -10.80 -11.08 -15.48
C ALA A 234 -12.00 -11.99 -15.79
N SER A 235 -11.78 -13.32 -15.85
CA SER A 235 -12.81 -14.33 -16.08
C SER A 235 -13.35 -14.90 -14.77
N PRO A 236 -14.67 -14.81 -14.51
CA PRO A 236 -15.27 -15.44 -13.33
C PRO A 236 -15.09 -16.96 -13.29
N ALA A 237 -15.07 -17.62 -14.45
CA ALA A 237 -14.86 -19.07 -14.54
C ALA A 237 -13.46 -19.46 -14.05
N TYR A 238 -12.43 -18.69 -14.41
CA TYR A 238 -11.07 -18.92 -13.95
C TYR A 238 -10.92 -18.67 -12.44
N PHE A 239 -11.61 -17.67 -11.91
CA PHE A 239 -11.63 -17.40 -10.46
C PHE A 239 -12.21 -18.60 -9.68
N LEU A 240 -13.34 -19.14 -10.13
CA LEU A 240 -13.95 -20.32 -9.50
C LEU A 240 -13.05 -21.55 -9.64
N ASP A 241 -12.53 -21.80 -10.83
CA ASP A 241 -11.63 -22.91 -11.12
C ASP A 241 -10.38 -22.88 -10.21
N SER A 242 -9.79 -21.69 -10.04
CA SER A 242 -8.60 -21.50 -9.19
C SER A 242 -8.86 -21.76 -7.70
N ILE A 243 -10.09 -21.52 -7.23
CA ILE A 243 -10.49 -21.82 -5.85
C ILE A 243 -10.65 -23.34 -5.65
N PHE A 244 -11.23 -24.05 -6.61
CA PHE A 244 -11.50 -25.49 -6.47
C PHE A 244 -10.31 -26.39 -6.84
N HIS A 245 -9.37 -25.91 -7.67
CA HIS A 245 -8.19 -26.66 -8.13
C HIS A 245 -6.86 -26.07 -7.61
N LEU A 246 -6.84 -25.74 -6.32
CA LEU A 246 -5.70 -25.14 -5.62
C LEU A 246 -4.41 -25.98 -5.73
N LYS A 247 -3.45 -25.52 -6.55
CA LYS A 247 -2.04 -25.94 -6.48
C LYS A 247 -1.25 -24.89 -5.72
N PHE A 248 -1.29 -24.98 -4.39
CA PHE A 248 -0.74 -23.94 -3.51
C PHE A 248 0.63 -24.32 -2.95
N PRO A 249 1.70 -23.57 -3.25
CA PRO A 249 3.00 -23.79 -2.63
C PRO A 249 2.99 -23.27 -1.18
N LEU A 250 2.50 -24.11 -0.26
CA LEU A 250 2.26 -23.75 1.15
C LEU A 250 3.51 -23.23 1.87
N ALA A 251 4.67 -23.85 1.64
CA ALA A 251 5.90 -23.46 2.33
C ALA A 251 6.43 -22.08 1.87
N PRO A 252 6.59 -21.78 0.56
CA PRO A 252 6.90 -20.43 0.09
C PRO A 252 5.88 -19.39 0.55
N TYR A 253 4.60 -19.74 0.51
CA TYR A 253 3.52 -18.87 0.99
C TYR A 253 3.69 -18.46 2.44
N ILE A 254 3.86 -19.42 3.34
CA ILE A 254 4.00 -19.16 4.78
C ILE A 254 5.23 -18.30 5.02
N LYS A 255 6.38 -18.63 4.41
CA LYS A 255 7.62 -17.85 4.59
C LYS A 255 7.46 -16.40 4.17
N GLN A 256 6.95 -16.14 2.97
CA GLN A 256 6.80 -14.77 2.47
C GLN A 256 5.73 -13.99 3.26
N THR A 257 4.62 -14.64 3.59
CA THR A 257 3.55 -14.03 4.38
C THR A 257 4.03 -13.68 5.79
N LEU A 258 4.78 -14.56 6.45
CA LEU A 258 5.32 -14.31 7.79
C LEU A 258 6.27 -13.11 7.83
N MET A 259 7.19 -13.00 6.86
CA MET A 259 8.15 -11.89 6.84
C MET A 259 7.47 -10.54 6.59
N THR A 260 6.51 -10.52 5.67
CA THR A 260 5.88 -9.28 5.18
C THR A 260 4.73 -8.79 6.07
N MET A 261 4.16 -9.66 6.90
CA MET A 261 3.12 -9.32 7.88
C MET A 261 3.67 -8.97 9.27
N ASN A 262 4.93 -8.55 9.36
CA ASN A 262 5.58 -8.23 10.64
C ASN A 262 4.77 -7.24 11.51
N ILE A 263 4.21 -6.18 10.92
CA ILE A 263 3.40 -5.18 11.65
C ILE A 263 2.06 -5.77 12.12
N PHE A 264 1.47 -6.68 11.35
CA PHE A 264 0.28 -7.40 11.78
C PHE A 264 0.57 -8.34 12.96
N PHE A 265 1.72 -9.01 12.98
CA PHE A 265 2.13 -9.78 14.16
C PHE A 265 2.36 -8.91 15.38
N ILE A 266 2.96 -7.72 15.22
CA ILE A 266 3.06 -6.74 16.32
C ILE A 266 1.67 -6.39 16.87
N TYR A 267 0.69 -6.17 15.98
CA TYR A 267 -0.71 -5.96 16.37
C TYR A 267 -1.30 -7.15 17.14
N LEU A 268 -1.14 -8.38 16.64
CA LEU A 268 -1.63 -9.57 17.34
C LEU A 268 -0.96 -9.78 18.70
N LEU A 269 0.36 -9.56 18.80
CA LEU A 269 1.09 -9.66 20.07
C LEU A 269 0.58 -8.65 21.10
N LEU A 270 0.26 -7.43 20.67
CA LEU A 270 -0.37 -6.43 21.55
C LEU A 270 -1.73 -6.91 22.05
N LEU A 271 -2.58 -7.47 21.18
CA LEU A 271 -3.88 -8.00 21.59
C LEU A 271 -3.75 -9.18 22.57
N ILE A 272 -2.79 -10.08 22.34
CA ILE A 272 -2.47 -11.18 23.26
C ILE A 272 -2.01 -10.63 24.60
N TYR A 273 -1.12 -9.65 24.60
CA TYR A 273 -0.66 -8.97 25.83
C TYR A 273 -1.82 -8.36 26.60
N LYS A 274 -2.71 -7.61 25.94
CA LYS A 274 -3.89 -7.01 26.56
C LYS A 274 -4.81 -8.08 27.14
N LYS A 275 -5.03 -9.19 26.43
CA LYS A 275 -5.82 -10.32 26.92
C LYS A 275 -5.21 -10.95 28.18
N ILE A 276 -3.90 -11.18 28.21
CA ILE A 276 -3.17 -11.69 29.38
C ILE A 276 -3.32 -10.74 30.57
N LYS A 277 -3.25 -9.44 30.32
CA LYS A 277 -3.42 -8.38 31.34
C LYS A 277 -4.87 -8.03 31.65
N LYS A 278 -5.85 -8.75 31.08
CA LYS A 278 -7.30 -8.51 31.23
C LYS A 278 -7.71 -7.06 30.89
N LEU A 279 -7.04 -6.45 29.93
CA LEU A 279 -7.33 -5.11 29.43
C LEU A 279 -8.39 -5.16 28.32
N GLU A 280 -9.18 -4.10 28.18
CA GLU A 280 -10.20 -3.99 27.13
C GLU A 280 -9.59 -4.00 25.73
N ILE A 281 -10.15 -4.80 24.82
CA ILE A 281 -9.73 -4.91 23.42
C ILE A 281 -10.85 -4.36 22.53
N ASP A 282 -10.52 -3.56 21.52
CA ASP A 282 -11.49 -3.13 20.50
C ASP A 282 -11.79 -4.30 19.55
N SER A 283 -12.70 -5.17 19.98
CA SER A 283 -13.16 -6.34 19.22
C SER A 283 -13.65 -5.97 17.83
N PHE A 284 -14.26 -4.80 17.67
CA PHE A 284 -14.75 -4.34 16.38
C PHE A 284 -13.61 -3.91 15.45
N GLY A 285 -12.61 -3.20 15.98
CA GLY A 285 -11.36 -2.89 15.26
C GLY A 285 -10.63 -4.17 14.82
N PHE A 286 -10.50 -5.13 15.72
CA PHE A 286 -9.91 -6.44 15.43
C PHE A 286 -10.66 -7.19 14.32
N MET A 287 -11.99 -7.24 14.37
CA MET A 287 -12.82 -7.87 13.34
C MET A 287 -12.62 -7.22 11.96
N LYS A 288 -12.42 -5.90 11.89
CA LYS A 288 -12.11 -5.21 10.62
C LYS A 288 -10.78 -5.69 10.04
N VAL A 289 -9.74 -5.75 10.86
CA VAL A 289 -8.42 -6.25 10.42
C VAL A 289 -8.50 -7.72 10.00
N LEU A 290 -9.22 -8.55 10.77
CA LEU A 290 -9.39 -9.96 10.46
C LEU A 290 -10.14 -10.18 9.14
N LEU A 291 -11.23 -9.44 8.88
CA LEU A 291 -11.98 -9.57 7.63
C LEU A 291 -11.17 -9.08 6.43
N LEU A 292 -10.37 -8.03 6.57
CA LEU A 292 -9.42 -7.61 5.52
C LEU A 292 -8.34 -8.68 5.27
N PHE A 293 -7.84 -9.32 6.33
CA PHE A 293 -6.90 -10.44 6.20
C PHE A 293 -7.53 -11.64 5.47
N VAL A 294 -8.75 -12.02 5.84
CA VAL A 294 -9.49 -13.10 5.15
C VAL A 294 -9.74 -12.72 3.68
N GLN A 295 -10.19 -11.50 3.43
CA GLN A 295 -10.43 -11.00 2.07
C GLN A 295 -9.19 -11.12 1.19
N ILE A 296 -8.01 -10.69 1.67
CA ILE A 296 -6.79 -10.78 0.85
C ILE A 296 -6.34 -12.21 0.60
N ASN A 297 -6.52 -13.11 1.58
CA ASN A 297 -6.20 -14.52 1.41
C ASN A 297 -7.07 -15.13 0.31
N VAL A 298 -8.39 -14.87 0.34
CA VAL A 298 -9.33 -15.35 -0.68
C VAL A 298 -8.97 -14.81 -2.06
N ILE A 299 -8.72 -13.50 -2.18
CA ILE A 299 -8.35 -12.88 -3.47
C ILE A 299 -7.01 -13.42 -3.98
N SER A 300 -6.00 -13.54 -3.12
CA SER A 300 -4.66 -13.97 -3.53
C SER A 300 -4.63 -15.42 -3.94
N VAL A 301 -5.40 -16.28 -3.26
CA VAL A 301 -5.61 -17.68 -3.65
C VAL A 301 -6.29 -17.75 -5.02
N ALA A 302 -7.39 -17.04 -5.20
CA ALA A 302 -8.16 -17.10 -6.43
C ALA A 302 -7.42 -16.52 -7.65
N ALA A 303 -6.48 -15.60 -7.42
CA ALA A 303 -5.64 -15.03 -8.46
C ALA A 303 -4.31 -15.78 -8.66
N VAL A 304 -4.11 -16.93 -7.99
CA VAL A 304 -2.88 -17.75 -8.03
C VAL A 304 -1.63 -16.94 -7.63
N PHE A 305 -1.80 -15.88 -6.85
CA PHE A 305 -0.74 -15.02 -6.36
C PHE A 305 -0.15 -15.51 -5.04
N GLY A 306 -0.19 -16.82 -4.77
CA GLY A 306 0.12 -17.41 -3.46
C GLY A 306 1.32 -16.74 -2.79
N ASN A 307 2.48 -16.71 -3.48
CA ASN A 307 3.70 -16.11 -2.94
C ASN A 307 3.54 -14.62 -2.56
N ASN A 308 2.80 -13.80 -3.31
CA ASN A 308 2.71 -12.34 -3.09
C ASN A 308 1.59 -11.88 -2.15
N THR A 309 0.85 -12.78 -1.50
CA THR A 309 -0.28 -12.42 -0.61
C THR A 309 0.12 -11.43 0.49
N GLY A 310 1.29 -11.63 1.09
CA GLY A 310 1.82 -10.77 2.13
C GLY A 310 2.10 -9.34 1.65
N ARG A 311 2.63 -9.18 0.43
CA ARG A 311 2.81 -7.87 -0.25
C ARG A 311 1.46 -7.17 -0.44
N TYR A 312 0.41 -7.89 -0.84
CA TYR A 312 -0.91 -7.28 -1.00
C TYR A 312 -1.56 -6.88 0.33
N PHE A 313 -1.41 -7.70 1.37
CA PHE A 313 -1.88 -7.32 2.70
C PHE A 313 -1.15 -6.07 3.22
N TYR A 314 0.14 -5.94 2.89
CA TYR A 314 0.93 -4.76 3.25
C TYR A 314 0.36 -3.46 2.70
N ILE A 315 -0.42 -3.50 1.61
CA ILE A 315 -1.10 -2.30 1.10
C ILE A 315 -2.03 -1.68 2.14
N LEU A 316 -2.58 -2.53 3.02
CA LEU A 316 -3.52 -2.13 4.06
C LEU A 316 -2.83 -1.62 5.34
N ILE A 317 -1.50 -1.58 5.37
CA ILE A 317 -0.75 -1.30 6.58
C ILE A 317 -1.04 0.05 7.25
N PRO A 318 -1.38 1.15 6.53
CA PRO A 318 -1.81 2.39 7.19
C PRO A 318 -3.00 2.20 8.13
N PHE A 319 -3.97 1.35 7.75
CA PHE A 319 -5.13 1.03 8.59
C PHE A 319 -4.74 0.12 9.77
N VAL A 320 -3.89 -0.89 9.54
CA VAL A 320 -3.42 -1.79 10.60
C VAL A 320 -2.63 -1.01 11.66
N ILE A 321 -1.76 -0.08 11.25
CA ILE A 321 -1.02 0.80 12.17
C ILE A 321 -1.98 1.70 12.94
N PHE A 322 -3.02 2.23 12.30
CA PHE A 322 -4.04 3.00 13.01
C PHE A 322 -4.72 2.18 14.11
N GLN A 323 -5.11 0.91 13.83
CA GLN A 323 -5.69 0.01 14.84
C GLN A 323 -4.68 -0.35 15.94
N LEU A 324 -3.42 -0.58 15.58
CA LEU A 324 -2.34 -0.82 16.54
C LEU A 324 -2.19 0.34 17.52
N VAL A 325 -2.16 1.58 17.02
CA VAL A 325 -2.05 2.76 17.87
C VAL A 325 -3.32 2.96 18.71
N LYS A 326 -4.50 2.69 18.15
CA LYS A 326 -5.77 2.74 18.91
C LYS A 326 -5.74 1.82 20.13
N GLU A 327 -5.21 0.61 19.98
CA GLU A 327 -5.09 -0.35 21.08
C GLU A 327 -4.00 0.04 22.09
N THR A 328 -2.98 0.76 21.63
CA THR A 328 -1.81 1.17 22.43
C THR A 328 -2.06 2.45 23.22
N ASP A 329 -2.82 3.41 22.69
CA ASP A 329 -3.03 4.73 23.30
C ASP A 329 -3.53 4.69 24.76
N PRO A 330 -4.50 3.82 25.13
CA PRO A 330 -4.93 3.69 26.53
C PRO A 330 -3.81 3.27 27.48
N LEU A 331 -2.83 2.49 27.01
CA LEU A 331 -1.70 2.03 27.83
C LEU A 331 -0.79 3.21 28.22
N PHE A 332 -0.56 4.15 27.30
CA PHE A 332 0.25 5.34 27.57
C PHE A 332 -0.45 6.34 28.47
N ARG A 333 -1.77 6.52 28.33
CA ARG A 333 -2.54 7.44 29.17
C ARG A 333 -2.59 7.00 30.63
N ASN A 334 -2.54 5.69 30.89
CA ASN A 334 -2.54 5.15 32.25
C ASN A 334 -1.19 5.32 32.95
N ILE A 335 -0.08 5.32 32.21
CA ILE A 335 1.27 5.52 32.78
C ILE A 335 1.49 6.97 33.24
N VAL A 336 0.92 7.96 32.54
CA VAL A 336 1.08 9.39 32.91
C VAL A 336 0.23 9.79 34.13
N LYS A 337 -0.69 8.94 34.58
CA LYS A 337 -1.54 9.18 35.76
C LYS A 337 -1.01 8.56 37.05
N THR A 338 -0.01 7.70 36.97
CA THR A 338 0.76 7.14 38.10
C THR A 338 2.07 7.88 38.23
#